data_AF-A0A151EGP2-F1
#
_entry.id   AF-A0A151EGP2-F1
#
_cell.length_a   1.000
_cell.length_b   1.000
_cell.length_c   1.000
_cell.angle_alpha   90.00
_cell.angle_beta   90.00
_cell.angle_gamma   90.00
#
_symmetry.space_group_name_H-M   'P 1'
#
loop_
_entity.id
_entity.type
_entity.pdbx_description
1 polymer ?
#
loop_
_entity_poly.entity_id
_entity_poly.type
_entity_poly.pdbx_seq_one_letter_code
_entity_poly.pdbx_strand_id
1 'polypeptide(L)'
;MTDAYKKKSHEHRVDLAGEYRWGDTGQLLLIIIFIIGMTSDLFLLKISDYWQDIFIWYYRFIIFIILFFIAGYFAQKAHKKIFDEEREKLTVIKTDIFARIRHPMYFGFIIIYLSFVILSLSIISLMIFVIVAIFYYYLCRYEEKILIDKLGDKYKDYMKSVPMLFPKIRL
;
A
#
# COMPACT_ATOMS: atom_id res chain seq x y z
N MET A 1 -28.17 -3.28 26.34
CA MET A 1 -27.98 -3.02 24.89
C MET A 1 -26.89 -1.97 24.73
N THR A 2 -25.61 -2.38 24.80
CA THR A 2 -24.44 -1.74 24.16
C THR A 2 -23.17 -2.53 24.55
N ASP A 3 -23.08 -3.79 24.09
CA ASP A 3 -21.82 -4.55 24.01
C ASP A 3 -21.05 -4.22 22.71
N ALA A 4 -21.16 -2.98 22.22
CA ALA A 4 -20.79 -2.61 20.86
C ALA A 4 -19.48 -1.83 20.74
N TYR A 5 -18.57 -1.93 21.71
CA TYR A 5 -17.22 -1.34 21.61
C TYR A 5 -16.13 -2.25 22.18
N LYS A 6 -16.22 -3.56 21.90
CA LYS A 6 -15.06 -4.44 22.04
C LYS A 6 -14.10 -4.12 20.89
N LYS A 7 -13.22 -3.15 21.13
CA LYS A 7 -12.01 -2.91 20.34
C LYS A 7 -11.20 -4.21 20.39
N LYS A 8 -11.46 -5.15 19.48
CA LYS A 8 -10.65 -6.36 19.27
C LYS A 8 -9.26 -5.86 18.90
N SER A 9 -8.33 -5.78 19.86
CA SER A 9 -6.93 -5.67 19.49
C SER A 9 -6.60 -6.94 18.68
N HIS A 10 -6.03 -6.78 17.50
CA HIS A 10 -5.69 -7.89 16.61
C HIS A 10 -4.58 -8.79 17.19
N GLU A 11 -4.10 -8.53 18.42
CA GLU A 11 -3.03 -9.27 19.11
C GLU A 11 -3.35 -10.76 19.36
N HIS A 12 -4.62 -11.17 19.31
CA HIS A 12 -5.03 -12.57 19.51
C HIS A 12 -5.42 -13.33 18.23
N ARG A 13 -5.22 -12.74 17.04
CA ARG A 13 -5.53 -13.38 15.75
C ARG A 13 -4.42 -14.36 15.35
N VAL A 14 -4.62 -15.64 15.65
CA VAL A 14 -3.70 -16.75 15.33
C VAL A 14 -3.49 -16.98 13.83
N ASP A 15 -4.35 -16.40 13.00
CA ASP A 15 -4.31 -16.45 11.55
C ASP A 15 -3.48 -15.35 10.88
N LEU A 16 -2.94 -14.39 11.67
CA LEU A 16 -2.07 -13.33 11.17
C LEU A 16 -0.60 -13.67 11.44
N ALA A 17 0.26 -13.29 10.49
CA ALA A 17 1.70 -13.53 10.61
C ALA A 17 2.37 -12.64 11.68
N GLY A 18 1.63 -11.76 12.34
CA GLY A 18 2.15 -10.72 13.23
C GLY A 18 2.56 -9.49 12.42
N GLU A 19 2.29 -8.30 12.95
CA GLU A 19 2.63 -7.04 12.32
C GLU A 19 4.08 -6.65 12.63
N TYR A 20 4.79 -6.14 11.62
CA TYR A 20 6.09 -5.52 11.86
C TYR A 20 5.87 -4.22 12.63
N ARG A 21 6.13 -4.21 13.95
CA ARG A 21 5.88 -3.07 14.84
C ARG A 21 6.42 -1.73 14.34
N TRP A 22 7.52 -1.75 13.58
CA TRP A 22 8.14 -0.53 13.01
C TRP A 22 7.57 -0.15 11.64
N GLY A 23 6.83 -1.05 10.99
CA GLY A 23 6.19 -0.83 9.70
C GLY A 23 5.15 0.28 9.77
N ASP A 24 4.18 0.16 10.67
CA ASP A 24 3.08 1.13 10.79
C ASP A 24 3.57 2.52 11.18
N THR A 25 4.53 2.57 12.11
CA THR A 25 5.17 3.83 12.53
C THR A 25 5.92 4.47 11.35
N GLY A 26 6.67 3.67 10.60
CA GLY A 26 7.37 4.13 9.39
C GLY A 26 6.41 4.65 8.32
N GLN A 27 5.29 3.95 8.09
CA GLN A 27 4.24 4.39 7.16
C GLN A 27 3.66 5.73 7.58
N LEU A 28 3.30 5.90 8.86
CA LEU A 28 2.73 7.16 9.36
C LEU A 28 3.71 8.32 9.21
N LEU A 29 4.98 8.12 9.58
CA LEU A 29 6.03 9.12 9.41
C LEU A 29 6.21 9.52 7.94
N LEU A 30 6.24 8.54 7.03
CA LEU A 30 6.37 8.79 5.60
C LEU A 30 5.16 9.54 5.03
N ILE A 31 3.94 9.25 5.49
CA ILE A 31 2.74 10.01 5.10
C ILE A 31 2.89 11.48 5.52
N ILE A 32 3.32 11.73 6.76
CA ILE A 32 3.51 13.09 7.28
C ILE A 32 4.58 13.83 6.49
N ILE A 33 5.75 13.20 6.28
CA ILE A 33 6.86 13.78 5.50
C ILE A 33 6.40 14.09 4.07
N PHE A 34 5.65 13.18 3.45
CA PHE A 34 5.13 13.38 2.10
C PHE A 34 4.16 14.56 2.01
N ILE A 35 3.18 14.63 2.93
CA ILE A 35 2.20 15.73 2.95
C ILE A 35 2.90 17.07 3.19
N ILE A 36 3.83 17.13 4.16
CA ILE A 36 4.60 18.34 4.45
C ILE A 36 5.46 18.75 3.25
N GLY A 37 6.21 17.81 2.67
CA GLY A 37 7.09 18.09 1.52
C GLY A 37 6.31 18.56 0.30
N MET A 38 5.22 17.87 -0.03
CA MET A 38 4.30 18.25 -1.12
C MET A 38 3.75 19.66 -0.86
N THR A 39 3.11 19.88 0.30
CA THR A 39 2.48 21.18 0.60
C THR A 39 3.50 22.31 0.64
N SER A 40 4.69 22.08 1.20
CA SER A 40 5.77 23.07 1.22
C SER A 40 6.21 23.47 -0.18
N ASP A 41 6.28 22.51 -1.12
CA ASP A 41 6.58 22.81 -2.52
C ASP A 41 5.49 23.66 -3.18
N LEU A 42 4.21 23.29 -2.99
CA LEU A 42 3.09 24.01 -3.60
C LEU A 42 2.95 25.47 -3.11
N PHE A 43 3.26 25.75 -1.84
CA PHE A 43 2.98 27.06 -1.24
C PHE A 43 4.21 27.92 -1.00
N LEU A 44 5.33 27.32 -0.60
CA LEU A 44 6.50 28.05 -0.09
C LEU A 44 7.65 28.04 -1.08
N LEU A 45 8.06 26.84 -1.51
CA LEU A 45 9.29 26.66 -2.27
C LEU A 45 9.08 26.91 -3.77
N LYS A 46 7.89 26.60 -4.30
CA LYS A 46 7.51 26.85 -5.70
C LYS A 46 8.50 26.31 -6.73
N ILE A 47 9.20 25.22 -6.38
CA ILE A 47 10.22 24.62 -7.24
C ILE A 47 9.57 24.03 -8.49
N SER A 48 8.31 23.60 -8.35
CA SER A 48 7.59 22.87 -9.38
C SER A 48 6.61 23.72 -10.21
N ASP A 49 6.52 25.04 -9.98
CA ASP A 49 5.54 25.93 -10.65
C ASP A 49 5.62 25.81 -12.17
N TYR A 50 6.83 25.78 -12.73
CA TYR A 50 7.05 25.59 -14.16
C TYR A 50 6.38 24.32 -14.73
N TRP A 51 6.50 23.19 -14.03
CA TRP A 51 5.89 21.92 -14.46
C TRP A 51 4.37 21.92 -14.27
N GLN A 52 3.89 22.59 -13.23
CA GLN A 52 2.47 22.72 -12.93
C GLN A 52 1.74 23.57 -13.99
N ASP A 53 2.40 24.58 -14.55
CA ASP A 53 1.81 25.44 -15.59
C ASP A 53 1.75 24.75 -16.96
N ILE A 54 2.70 23.86 -17.26
CA ILE A 54 2.71 23.08 -18.52
C ILE A 54 1.54 22.11 -18.56
N PHE A 55 1.25 21.42 -17.45
CA PHE A 55 0.22 20.40 -17.40
C PHE A 55 -1.08 20.95 -16.82
N ILE A 56 -2.11 21.03 -17.64
CA ILE A 56 -3.40 21.58 -17.22
C ILE A 56 -4.00 20.75 -16.08
N TRP A 57 -4.45 21.44 -15.02
CA TRP A 57 -4.90 20.84 -13.76
C TRP A 57 -6.04 19.82 -13.93
N TYR A 58 -6.92 20.00 -14.93
CA TYR A 58 -8.05 19.09 -15.13
C TYR A 58 -7.61 17.68 -15.56
N TYR A 59 -6.60 17.57 -16.42
CA TYR A 59 -6.06 16.27 -16.83
C TYR A 59 -5.41 15.56 -15.65
N ARG A 60 -4.65 16.30 -14.83
CA ARG A 60 -4.04 15.79 -13.60
C ARG A 60 -5.10 15.29 -12.63
N PHE A 61 -6.19 16.03 -12.47
CA PHE A 61 -7.30 15.66 -11.61
C PHE A 61 -8.02 14.39 -12.10
N ILE A 62 -8.25 14.24 -13.41
CA ILE A 62 -8.84 13.03 -13.98
C ILE A 62 -7.95 11.80 -13.71
N ILE A 63 -6.65 11.92 -13.96
CA ILE A 63 -5.70 10.83 -13.71
C ILE A 63 -5.65 10.49 -12.22
N PHE A 64 -5.62 11.50 -11.35
CA PHE A 64 -5.68 11.33 -9.90
C PHE A 64 -6.90 10.52 -9.48
N ILE A 65 -8.09 10.88 -9.95
CA ILE A 65 -9.34 10.19 -9.62
C ILE A 65 -9.28 8.72 -10.04
N ILE A 66 -8.84 8.45 -11.27
CA ILE A 66 -8.70 7.07 -11.78
C ILE A 66 -7.77 6.25 -10.88
N LEU A 67 -6.58 6.77 -10.58
CA LEU A 67 -5.60 6.09 -9.75
C LEU A 67 -6.09 5.92 -8.30
N PHE A 68 -6.76 6.92 -7.75
CA PHE A 68 -7.32 6.88 -6.40
C PHE A 68 -8.37 5.76 -6.26
N PHE A 69 -9.26 5.62 -7.23
CA PHE A 69 -10.24 4.52 -7.23
C PHE A 69 -9.59 3.15 -7.44
N ILE A 70 -8.57 3.05 -8.30
CA ILE A 70 -7.79 1.81 -8.46
C ILE A 70 -7.14 1.42 -7.13
N ALA A 71 -6.47 2.36 -6.47
CA ALA A 71 -5.86 2.12 -5.17
C ALA A 71 -6.89 1.67 -4.12
N GLY A 72 -8.02 2.38 -4.04
CA GLY A 72 -9.12 2.05 -3.13
C GLY A 72 -9.65 0.64 -3.35
N TYR A 73 -9.82 0.21 -4.60
CA TYR A 73 -10.24 -1.14 -4.95
C TYR A 73 -9.26 -2.20 -4.40
N PHE A 74 -7.96 -2.02 -4.62
CA PHE A 74 -6.95 -2.97 -4.14
C PHE A 74 -6.87 -3.00 -2.60
N ALA A 75 -6.88 -1.84 -1.95
CA ALA A 75 -6.83 -1.72 -0.50
C ALA A 75 -8.06 -2.36 0.17
N GLN A 76 -9.27 -2.09 -0.33
CA GLN A 76 -10.50 -2.65 0.21
C GLN A 76 -10.57 -4.18 0.04
N LYS A 77 -10.22 -4.69 -1.16
CA LYS A 77 -10.17 -6.13 -1.43
C LYS A 77 -9.16 -6.84 -0.53
N ALA A 78 -7.98 -6.24 -0.33
CA ALA A 78 -6.96 -6.77 0.57
C ALA A 78 -7.45 -6.80 2.01
N HIS A 79 -7.97 -5.68 2.50
CA HIS A 79 -8.47 -5.53 3.87
C HIS A 79 -9.55 -6.56 4.17
N LYS A 80 -10.57 -6.67 3.31
CA LYS A 80 -11.65 -7.63 3.47
C LYS A 80 -11.14 -9.07 3.59
N LYS A 81 -10.15 -9.44 2.78
CA LYS A 81 -9.64 -10.82 2.75
C LYS A 81 -8.71 -11.16 3.93
N ILE A 82 -8.00 -10.18 4.45
CA ILE A 82 -7.08 -10.34 5.59
C ILE A 82 -7.84 -10.26 6.91
N PHE A 83 -8.66 -9.23 7.10
CA PHE A 83 -9.21 -8.87 8.41
C PHE A 83 -10.64 -9.35 8.62
N ASP A 84 -11.51 -9.31 7.60
CA ASP A 84 -12.93 -9.68 7.75
C ASP A 84 -13.13 -11.21 7.72
N GLU A 85 -12.23 -11.96 7.08
CA GLU A 85 -12.24 -13.42 7.07
C GLU A 85 -11.37 -13.98 8.21
N GLU A 86 -11.98 -14.36 9.33
CA GLU A 86 -11.31 -15.11 10.41
C GLU A 86 -11.02 -16.55 9.96
N ARG A 87 -9.78 -17.00 10.22
CA ARG A 87 -9.33 -18.37 9.95
C ARG A 87 -8.85 -19.01 11.24
N GLU A 88 -8.97 -20.33 11.34
CA GLU A 88 -8.51 -21.07 12.53
C GLU A 88 -6.99 -21.10 12.68
N LYS A 89 -6.25 -20.95 11.57
CA LYS A 89 -4.79 -20.95 11.55
C LYS A 89 -4.23 -20.12 10.39
N LEU A 90 -2.98 -19.68 10.55
CA LEU A 90 -2.23 -19.02 9.48
C LEU A 90 -2.12 -19.95 8.27
N THR A 91 -2.57 -19.49 7.12
CA THR A 91 -2.54 -20.23 5.85
C THR A 91 -2.23 -19.30 4.68
N VAL A 92 -1.73 -19.86 3.59
CA VAL A 92 -1.48 -19.09 2.35
C VAL A 92 -2.82 -18.75 1.69
N ILE A 93 -3.12 -17.46 1.59
CA ILE A 93 -4.26 -16.94 0.83
C ILE A 93 -3.83 -16.82 -0.62
N LYS A 94 -4.48 -17.57 -1.52
CA LYS A 94 -4.17 -17.58 -2.97
C LYS A 94 -5.39 -17.32 -3.85
N THR A 95 -6.44 -16.71 -3.28
CA THR A 95 -7.73 -16.47 -3.94
C THR A 95 -8.00 -14.98 -4.11
N ASP A 96 -8.92 -14.65 -5.03
CA ASP A 96 -9.29 -13.28 -5.38
C ASP A 96 -8.05 -12.43 -5.72
N ILE A 97 -7.87 -11.28 -5.06
CA ILE A 97 -6.79 -10.34 -5.34
C ILE A 97 -5.40 -10.91 -5.05
N PHE A 98 -5.29 -11.83 -4.07
CA PHE A 98 -4.05 -12.54 -3.73
C PHE A 98 -3.66 -13.59 -4.77
N ALA A 99 -4.55 -13.97 -5.69
CA ALA A 99 -4.16 -14.79 -6.84
C ALA A 99 -3.35 -13.99 -7.88
N ARG A 100 -3.39 -12.65 -7.84
CA ARG A 100 -2.81 -11.75 -8.84
C ARG A 100 -1.56 -11.02 -8.35
N ILE A 101 -1.55 -10.61 -7.08
CA ILE A 101 -0.43 -9.96 -6.39
C ILE A 101 -0.34 -10.41 -4.94
N ARG A 102 0.88 -10.54 -4.42
CA ARG A 102 1.09 -10.97 -3.03
C ARG A 102 0.77 -9.88 -2.02
N HIS A 103 1.00 -8.62 -2.39
CA HIS A 103 0.88 -7.46 -1.49
C HIS A 103 -0.10 -6.39 -2.02
N PRO A 104 -1.40 -6.71 -2.14
CA PRO A 104 -2.40 -5.79 -2.71
C PRO A 104 -2.63 -4.52 -1.89
N MET A 105 -2.50 -4.59 -0.57
CA MET A 105 -2.63 -3.42 0.30
C MET A 105 -1.49 -2.42 0.06
N TYR A 106 -0.24 -2.90 0.04
CA TYR A 106 0.93 -2.07 -0.24
C TYR A 106 0.95 -1.54 -1.67
N PHE A 107 0.52 -2.33 -2.64
CA PHE A 107 0.29 -1.84 -3.99
C PHE A 107 -0.70 -0.67 -4.01
N GLY A 108 -1.84 -0.81 -3.31
CA GLY A 108 -2.82 0.27 -3.14
C GLY A 108 -2.20 1.54 -2.57
N PHE A 109 -1.41 1.44 -1.49
CA PHE A 109 -0.74 2.60 -0.92
C PHE A 109 0.24 3.27 -1.88
N ILE A 110 1.10 2.51 -2.56
CA ILE A 110 2.02 3.05 -3.58
C ILE A 110 1.24 3.83 -4.65
N ILE A 111 0.10 3.31 -5.12
CA ILE A 111 -0.73 4.00 -6.12
C ILE A 111 -1.38 5.27 -5.55
N ILE A 112 -1.75 5.32 -4.25
CA ILE A 112 -2.23 6.56 -3.61
C ILE A 112 -1.14 7.63 -3.64
N TYR A 113 0.09 7.30 -3.23
CA TYR A 113 1.17 8.29 -3.28
C TYR A 113 1.41 8.77 -4.71
N LEU A 114 1.43 7.85 -5.68
CA LEU A 114 1.59 8.20 -7.09
C LEU A 114 0.47 9.11 -7.61
N SER A 115 -0.78 8.89 -7.19
CA SER A 115 -1.89 9.74 -7.60
C SER A 115 -1.70 11.18 -7.11
N PHE A 116 -1.26 11.37 -5.87
CA PHE A 116 -0.95 12.70 -5.32
C PHE A 116 0.28 13.34 -5.97
N VAL A 117 1.30 12.56 -6.34
CA VAL A 117 2.44 13.07 -7.13
C VAL A 117 1.96 13.61 -8.47
N ILE A 118 1.08 12.89 -9.17
CA ILE A 118 0.53 13.33 -10.46
C ILE A 118 -0.37 14.56 -10.30
N LEU A 119 -1.18 14.61 -9.24
CA LEU A 119 -2.03 15.75 -8.95
C LEU A 119 -1.21 17.02 -8.71
N SER A 120 -0.18 16.92 -7.86
CA SER A 120 0.68 18.04 -7.47
C SER A 120 1.71 18.42 -8.54
N LEU A 121 2.21 17.44 -9.31
CA LEU A 121 3.46 17.54 -10.07
C LEU A 121 4.63 18.11 -9.25
N SER A 122 4.61 17.88 -7.94
CA SER A 122 5.69 18.33 -7.06
C SER A 122 6.91 17.43 -7.21
N ILE A 123 8.06 18.01 -7.55
CA ILE A 123 9.34 17.29 -7.62
C ILE A 123 9.70 16.75 -6.23
N ILE A 124 9.42 17.52 -5.17
CA ILE A 124 9.65 17.09 -3.79
C ILE A 124 8.79 15.87 -3.44
N SER A 125 7.50 15.90 -3.79
CA SER A 125 6.61 14.76 -3.55
C SER A 125 7.05 13.54 -4.36
N LEU A 126 7.51 13.71 -5.60
CA LEU A 126 8.07 12.63 -6.42
C LEU A 126 9.33 12.01 -5.78
N MET A 127 10.24 12.82 -5.26
CA MET A 127 11.44 12.31 -4.56
C MET A 127 11.06 11.50 -3.32
N ILE A 128 10.13 12.00 -2.50
CA ILE A 128 9.64 11.29 -1.32
C ILE A 128 8.90 10.01 -1.73
N PHE A 129 8.13 10.03 -2.83
CA PHE A 129 7.47 8.85 -3.37
C PHE A 129 8.45 7.73 -3.73
N VAL A 130 9.61 8.06 -4.31
CA VAL A 130 10.65 7.04 -4.60
C VAL A 130 11.13 6.39 -3.30
N ILE A 131 11.35 7.17 -2.24
CA ILE A 131 11.72 6.66 -0.91
C ILE A 131 10.62 5.75 -0.36
N VAL A 132 9.35 6.18 -0.47
CA VAL A 132 8.17 5.41 -0.04
C VAL A 132 8.07 4.09 -0.79
N ALA A 133 8.25 4.08 -2.11
CA ALA A 133 8.20 2.87 -2.93
C ALA A 133 9.30 1.86 -2.52
N ILE A 134 10.50 2.35 -2.25
CA ILE A 134 11.62 1.54 -1.73
C ILE A 134 11.29 0.99 -0.34
N PHE A 135 10.75 1.83 0.56
CA PHE A 135 10.33 1.41 1.90
C PHE A 135 9.29 0.27 1.84
N TYR A 136 8.23 0.44 1.03
CA TYR A 136 7.21 -0.61 0.88
C TYR A 136 7.77 -1.89 0.26
N TYR A 137 8.72 -1.80 -0.67
CA TYR A 137 9.41 -2.97 -1.21
C TYR A 137 10.14 -3.75 -0.09
N TYR A 138 10.89 -3.06 0.76
CA TYR A 138 11.57 -3.72 1.89
C TYR A 138 10.59 -4.29 2.92
N LEU A 139 9.48 -3.59 3.18
CA LEU A 139 8.43 -4.07 4.07
C LEU A 139 7.80 -5.37 3.53
N CYS A 140 7.48 -5.43 2.23
CA CYS A 140 7.00 -6.64 1.57
C CYS A 140 7.99 -7.81 1.74
N ARG A 141 9.29 -7.56 1.53
CA ARG A 141 10.34 -8.59 1.65
C ARG A 141 10.48 -9.09 3.08
N TYR A 142 10.33 -8.22 4.06
CA TYR A 142 10.36 -8.58 5.47
C TYR A 142 9.17 -9.46 5.86
N GLU A 143 7.96 -9.09 5.45
CA GLU A 143 6.77 -9.92 5.68
C GLU A 143 6.86 -11.27 4.99
N GLU A 144 7.36 -11.29 3.75
CA GLU A 144 7.60 -12.55 3.04
C GLU A 144 8.56 -13.46 3.81
N LYS A 145 9.59 -12.91 4.45
CA LYS A 145 10.50 -13.70 5.28
C LYS A 145 9.76 -14.34 6.47
N ILE A 146 8.95 -13.57 7.19
CA ILE A 146 8.12 -14.09 8.29
C ILE A 146 7.16 -15.17 7.79
N LEU A 147 6.52 -14.96 6.64
CA LEU A 147 5.60 -15.91 6.04
C LEU A 147 6.31 -17.20 5.60
N ILE A 148 7.53 -17.11 5.07
CA ILE A 148 8.36 -18.29 4.77
C ILE A 148 8.71 -19.03 6.06
N ASP A 149 9.11 -18.32 7.12
CA ASP A 149 9.48 -18.93 8.40
C ASP A 149 8.30 -19.66 9.05
N LYS A 150 7.07 -19.15 8.89
CA LYS A 150 5.85 -19.72 9.47
C LYS A 150 5.16 -20.78 8.60
N LEU A 151 5.17 -20.63 7.26
CA LEU A 151 4.41 -21.46 6.33
C LEU A 151 5.28 -22.36 5.45
N GLY A 152 6.60 -22.17 5.47
CA GLY A 152 7.58 -23.00 4.77
C GLY A 152 7.34 -23.05 3.26
N ASP A 153 7.44 -24.26 2.70
CA ASP A 153 7.41 -24.48 1.26
C ASP A 153 6.07 -24.12 0.61
N LYS A 154 4.96 -24.17 1.37
CA LYS A 154 3.64 -23.75 0.86
C LYS A 154 3.65 -22.29 0.41
N TYR A 155 4.35 -21.42 1.15
CA TYR A 155 4.45 -20.01 0.78
C TYR A 155 5.47 -19.80 -0.34
N LYS A 156 6.59 -20.54 -0.34
CA LYS A 156 7.57 -20.51 -1.45
C LYS A 156 6.92 -20.89 -2.79
N ASP A 157 6.07 -21.91 -2.82
CA ASP A 157 5.36 -22.32 -4.03
C ASP A 157 4.36 -21.26 -4.51
N TYR A 158 3.69 -20.59 -3.57
CA TYR A 158 2.87 -19.43 -3.89
C TYR A 158 3.69 -18.29 -4.51
N MET A 159 4.88 -17.98 -3.96
CA MET A 159 5.77 -16.95 -4.49
C MET A 159 6.26 -17.20 -5.92
N LYS A 160 6.39 -18.47 -6.33
CA LYS A 160 6.75 -18.83 -7.72
C LYS A 160 5.66 -18.44 -8.73
N SER A 161 4.39 -18.49 -8.31
CA SER A 161 3.25 -18.31 -9.21
C SER A 161 2.70 -16.89 -9.24
N VAL A 162 2.76 -16.16 -8.12
CA VAL A 162 2.15 -14.83 -7.95
C VAL A 162 3.23 -13.77 -7.74
N PRO A 163 3.27 -12.65 -8.49
CA PRO A 163 4.25 -11.58 -8.33
C PRO A 163 4.04 -10.77 -7.05
N MET A 164 5.08 -10.06 -6.59
CA MET A 164 5.06 -9.32 -5.33
C MET A 164 4.07 -8.14 -5.35
N LEU A 165 4.29 -7.15 -6.23
CA LEU A 165 3.59 -5.86 -6.25
C LEU A 165 2.83 -5.61 -7.56
N PHE A 166 3.41 -5.95 -8.71
CA PHE A 166 2.77 -5.67 -9.99
C PHE A 166 1.85 -6.82 -10.42
N PRO A 167 0.55 -6.57 -10.68
CA PRO A 167 -0.40 -7.62 -11.02
C PRO A 167 -0.04 -8.31 -12.33
N LYS A 168 -0.05 -9.65 -12.30
CA LYS A 168 -0.10 -10.43 -13.53
C LYS A 168 -1.45 -10.16 -14.20
N ILE A 169 -1.40 -9.48 -15.35
CA ILE A 169 -2.53 -9.44 -16.27
C ILE A 169 -2.55 -10.82 -16.93
N ARG A 170 -3.47 -11.69 -16.51
CA ARG A 170 -3.83 -12.86 -17.32
C ARG A 170 -4.70 -12.31 -18.46
N LEU A 171 -4.09 -12.14 -19.64
CA LEU A 171 -4.81 -12.04 -20.90
C LEU A 171 -5.60 -13.34 -21.15
#